data_AF-A0ABD6L0G4-F1
#
_entry.id   AF-A0ABD6L0G4-F1
#
_cell.length_a   1.000
_cell.length_b   1.000
_cell.length_c   1.000
_cell.angle_alpha   90.00
_cell.angle_beta   90.00
_cell.angle_gamma   90.00
#
_symmetry.space_group_name_H-M   'P 1'
#
loop_
_entity.id
_entity.type
_entity.pdbx_description
1 polymer ?
#
loop_
_entity_poly.entity_id
_entity_poly.type
_entity_poly.pdbx_seq_one_letter_code
_entity_poly.pdbx_strand_id
1 'polypeptide(L)'
;MSDLNLENIVGFKAVDKNGNERQVTVDEMTELVSARIVSAASEISTFAAAAAAGTDEFEDQLPQSDTFSWLRTLDGSKNPTLTSSSAAAKVLGELIGTATANKNGLMSKIFAVTDIEREKGLIIDYQADSNGLYTSSSLIEIYVYSGSKTAFYRVMSIPNGSKNIEIKYMGLHWCDFKYANGKLYVLPKSEDSSISYKVSLVRRTRPNFSTINFSDFSTVTGEIITPTLD
;
A
#
# COMPACT_ATOMS: atom_id res chain seq x y z
N MET A 1 52.16 -70.99 -11.97
CA MET A 1 51.13 -70.17 -11.30
C MET A 1 49.83 -70.44 -12.04
N SER A 2 48.80 -70.91 -11.34
CA SER A 2 47.46 -71.05 -11.89
C SER A 2 46.72 -69.73 -11.69
N ASP A 3 46.27 -69.11 -12.77
CA ASP A 3 45.42 -67.92 -12.72
C ASP A 3 44.09 -68.26 -12.04
N LEU A 4 43.74 -67.47 -11.04
CA LEU A 4 42.50 -67.61 -10.30
C LEU A 4 41.36 -67.06 -11.16
N ASN A 5 40.52 -67.93 -11.72
CA ASN A 5 39.34 -67.50 -12.48
C ASN A 5 38.26 -66.96 -11.51
N LEU A 6 38.13 -65.63 -11.46
CA LEU A 6 37.18 -64.90 -10.62
C LEU A 6 35.71 -65.15 -10.99
N GLU A 7 35.41 -65.69 -12.18
CA GLU A 7 34.06 -66.08 -12.59
C GLU A 7 33.49 -67.23 -11.74
N ASN A 8 34.36 -68.02 -11.08
CA ASN A 8 33.95 -69.18 -10.26
C ASN A 8 33.94 -68.91 -8.75
N ILE A 9 34.20 -67.68 -8.28
CA ILE A 9 34.14 -67.32 -6.86
C ILE A 9 32.78 -66.67 -6.55
N VAL A 10 31.73 -67.49 -6.52
CA VAL A 10 30.41 -67.11 -5.96
C VAL A 10 30.50 -67.09 -4.43
N GLY A 11 31.08 -66.02 -3.88
CA GLY A 11 31.35 -65.87 -2.45
C GLY A 11 30.21 -65.28 -1.62
N PHE A 12 29.13 -64.81 -2.24
CA PHE A 12 28.05 -64.11 -1.53
C PHE A 12 26.82 -64.99 -1.40
N LYS A 13 26.40 -65.23 -0.16
CA LYS A 13 25.12 -65.85 0.17
C LYS A 13 24.19 -64.76 0.70
N ALA A 14 23.03 -64.60 0.08
CA ALA A 14 21.96 -63.76 0.61
C ALA A 14 20.81 -64.65 1.08
N VAL A 15 20.00 -64.12 1.99
CA VAL A 15 18.81 -64.80 2.49
C VAL A 15 17.60 -64.19 1.80
N ASP A 16 16.74 -65.01 1.21
CA ASP A 16 15.51 -64.54 0.59
C ASP A 16 14.47 -64.11 1.65
N LYS A 17 13.35 -63.51 1.20
CA LYS A 17 12.26 -63.06 2.08
C LYS A 17 11.62 -64.17 2.94
N ASN A 18 11.88 -65.43 2.62
CA ASN A 18 11.36 -66.60 3.33
C ASN A 18 12.42 -67.21 4.27
N GLY A 19 13.61 -66.61 4.37
CA GLY A 19 14.68 -67.09 5.25
C GLY A 19 15.62 -68.11 4.62
N ASN A 20 15.55 -68.37 3.31
CA ASN A 20 16.41 -69.36 2.65
C ASN A 20 17.70 -68.74 2.11
N GLU A 21 18.83 -69.39 2.35
CA GLU A 21 20.12 -69.00 1.76
C GLU A 21 20.16 -69.31 0.26
N ARG A 22 20.51 -68.31 -0.54
CA ARG A 22 20.78 -68.41 -1.97
C ARG A 22 22.13 -67.77 -2.29
N GLN A 23 22.89 -68.36 -3.19
CA GLN A 23 24.08 -67.72 -3.75
C GLN A 23 23.68 -66.57 -4.67
N VAL A 24 24.30 -65.42 -4.48
CA VAL A 24 24.09 -64.21 -5.30
C VAL A 24 25.37 -63.94 -6.07
N THR A 25 25.24 -63.76 -7.38
CA THR A 25 26.37 -63.37 -8.22
C THR A 25 26.71 -61.89 -8.04
N VAL A 26 27.90 -61.48 -8.45
CA VAL A 26 28.28 -60.05 -8.41
C VAL A 26 27.33 -59.21 -9.27
N ASP A 27 26.92 -59.71 -10.44
CA ASP A 27 25.99 -59.03 -11.34
C ASP A 27 24.62 -58.81 -10.70
N GLU A 28 24.08 -59.83 -10.01
CA GLU A 28 22.81 -59.73 -9.29
C GLU A 28 22.89 -58.73 -8.13
N MET A 29 24.03 -58.66 -7.42
CA MET A 29 24.24 -57.63 -6.40
C MET A 29 24.31 -56.23 -7.02
N THR A 30 24.98 -56.07 -8.15
CA THR A 30 25.08 -54.79 -8.85
C THR A 30 23.69 -54.30 -9.29
N GLU A 31 22.85 -55.15 -9.86
CA GLU A 31 21.47 -54.79 -10.21
C GLU A 31 20.64 -54.37 -8.99
N LEU A 32 20.74 -55.10 -7.87
CA LEU A 32 20.00 -54.77 -6.65
C LEU A 32 20.45 -53.42 -6.05
N VAL A 33 21.76 -53.16 -6.06
CA VAL A 33 22.31 -51.87 -5.62
C VAL A 33 21.85 -50.76 -6.56
N SER A 34 21.88 -50.97 -7.88
CA SER A 34 21.38 -50.01 -8.87
C SER A 34 19.89 -49.71 -8.69
N ALA A 35 19.06 -50.72 -8.48
CA ALA A 35 17.63 -50.54 -8.24
C ALA A 35 17.37 -49.71 -6.97
N ARG A 36 18.15 -49.94 -5.90
CA ARG A 36 18.05 -49.19 -4.64
C ARG A 36 18.54 -47.75 -4.76
N ILE A 37 19.58 -47.51 -5.57
CA ILE A 37 20.04 -46.15 -5.88
C ILE A 37 18.96 -45.41 -6.67
N VAL A 38 18.35 -46.04 -7.68
CA VAL A 38 17.27 -45.44 -8.49
C VAL A 38 16.03 -45.17 -7.64
N SER A 39 15.64 -46.08 -6.74
CA SER A 39 14.51 -45.85 -5.85
C SER A 39 14.78 -44.71 -4.86
N ALA A 40 15.97 -44.66 -4.25
CA ALA A 40 16.35 -43.57 -3.36
C ALA A 40 16.40 -42.22 -4.09
N ALA A 41 16.91 -42.18 -5.33
CA ALA A 41 16.88 -40.98 -6.16
C ALA A 41 15.44 -40.53 -6.48
N SER A 42 14.54 -41.48 -6.75
CA SER A 42 13.12 -41.22 -6.99
C SER A 42 12.40 -40.70 -5.74
N GLU A 43 12.71 -41.23 -4.56
CA GLU A 43 12.19 -40.73 -3.29
C GLU A 43 12.67 -39.29 -3.03
N ILE A 44 13.96 -39.01 -3.23
CA ILE A 44 14.52 -37.65 -3.13
C ILE A 44 13.82 -36.68 -4.09
N SER A 45 13.55 -37.12 -5.33
CA SER A 45 12.79 -36.33 -6.31
C SER A 45 11.36 -36.01 -5.86
N THR A 46 10.73 -36.92 -5.11
CA THR A 46 9.36 -36.74 -4.59
C THR A 46 9.34 -35.74 -3.42
N PHE A 47 10.34 -35.78 -2.54
CA PHE A 47 10.51 -34.77 -1.48
C PHE A 47 10.83 -33.39 -2.05
N ALA A 48 11.62 -33.31 -3.12
CA ALA A 48 11.87 -32.05 -3.82
C ALA A 48 10.58 -31.48 -4.45
N ALA A 49 9.73 -32.34 -5.00
CA ALA A 49 8.43 -31.95 -5.57
C ALA A 49 7.41 -31.52 -4.48
N ALA A 50 7.36 -32.23 -3.34
CA ALA A 50 6.49 -31.86 -2.22
C ALA A 50 6.93 -30.55 -1.54
N ALA A 51 8.24 -30.34 -1.38
CA ALA A 51 8.80 -29.06 -0.92
C ALA A 51 8.52 -27.90 -1.88
N ALA A 52 8.40 -28.19 -3.19
CA ALA A 52 7.97 -27.23 -4.21
C ALA A 52 6.44 -27.00 -4.24
N ALA A 53 5.64 -27.94 -3.71
CA ALA A 53 4.18 -27.89 -3.69
C ALA A 53 3.56 -27.25 -2.44
N GLY A 54 4.37 -26.91 -1.42
CA GLY A 54 3.92 -26.09 -0.28
C GLY A 54 2.82 -26.73 0.56
N THR A 55 3.00 -27.97 0.99
CA THR A 55 2.10 -28.59 1.97
C THR A 55 2.37 -28.03 3.37
N ASP A 56 1.33 -27.46 3.97
CA ASP A 56 1.23 -26.74 5.26
C ASP A 56 1.74 -27.50 6.50
N GLU A 57 1.94 -28.82 6.39
CA GLU A 57 2.24 -29.73 7.50
C GLU A 57 3.58 -29.46 8.23
N PHE A 58 4.47 -28.67 7.62
CA PHE A 58 5.81 -28.38 8.17
C PHE A 58 6.08 -26.89 8.44
N GLU A 59 5.17 -25.98 8.10
CA GLU A 59 5.36 -24.54 8.36
C GLU A 59 5.39 -24.24 9.87
N ASP A 60 4.57 -24.94 10.65
CA ASP A 60 4.52 -24.83 12.12
C ASP A 60 5.79 -25.35 12.85
N GLN A 61 6.68 -26.05 12.14
CA GLN A 61 7.92 -26.60 12.69
C GLN A 61 9.15 -25.73 12.41
N LEU A 62 9.00 -24.63 11.65
CA LEU A 62 10.09 -23.71 11.37
C LEU A 62 10.34 -22.79 12.57
N PRO A 63 11.61 -22.42 12.84
CA PRO A 63 11.92 -21.41 13.86
C PRO A 63 11.18 -20.11 13.55
N GLN A 64 10.44 -19.57 14.54
CA GLN A 64 9.87 -18.24 14.42
C GLN A 64 11.00 -17.22 14.22
N SER A 65 10.91 -16.44 13.15
CA SER A 65 11.84 -15.35 12.85
C SER A 65 11.05 -14.08 12.66
N ASP A 66 11.43 -13.03 13.39
CA ASP A 66 10.88 -11.68 13.21
C ASP A 66 11.44 -10.99 11.94
N THR A 67 12.33 -11.68 11.20
CA THR A 67 12.93 -11.20 9.95
C THR A 67 12.89 -12.28 8.88
N PHE A 68 12.28 -12.00 7.72
CA PHE A 68 12.36 -12.87 6.56
C PHE A 68 13.29 -12.24 5.51
N SER A 69 14.23 -13.03 4.96
CA SER A 69 15.12 -12.59 3.89
C SER A 69 14.51 -12.78 2.50
N TRP A 70 13.61 -13.75 2.37
CA TRP A 70 12.98 -14.15 1.12
C TRP A 70 11.53 -14.57 1.34
N LEU A 71 10.71 -14.40 0.30
CA LEU A 71 9.34 -14.84 0.20
C LEU A 71 9.29 -15.89 -0.91
N ARG A 72 8.68 -17.05 -0.67
CA ARG A 72 8.38 -17.99 -1.75
C ARG A 72 7.26 -17.41 -2.60
N THR A 73 7.50 -17.25 -3.89
CA THR A 73 6.54 -16.72 -4.85
C THR A 73 6.51 -17.60 -6.09
N LEU A 74 5.57 -17.32 -6.99
CA LEU A 74 5.55 -17.90 -8.33
C LEU A 74 6.04 -16.84 -9.33
N ASP A 75 6.84 -17.26 -10.31
CA ASP A 75 7.17 -16.42 -11.46
C ASP A 75 5.96 -16.30 -12.43
N GLY A 76 6.12 -15.51 -13.50
CA GLY A 76 5.05 -15.34 -14.51
C GLY A 76 4.63 -16.63 -15.23
N SER A 77 5.45 -17.68 -15.15
CA SER A 77 5.21 -19.01 -15.71
C SER A 77 4.69 -20.02 -14.67
N LYS A 78 4.38 -19.55 -13.45
CA LYS A 78 3.93 -20.34 -12.30
C LYS A 78 4.98 -21.32 -11.74
N ASN A 79 6.26 -21.05 -11.96
CA ASN A 79 7.32 -21.82 -11.30
C ASN A 79 7.63 -21.24 -9.91
N PRO A 80 7.88 -22.07 -8.89
CA PRO A 80 8.35 -21.61 -7.59
C PRO A 80 9.67 -20.83 -7.69
N THR A 81 9.74 -19.69 -7.03
CA THR A 81 10.92 -18.83 -6.95
C THR A 81 11.04 -18.15 -5.58
N LEU A 82 12.19 -17.52 -5.32
CA LEU A 82 12.45 -16.76 -4.10
C LEU A 82 12.53 -15.26 -4.43
N THR A 83 11.57 -14.49 -3.91
CA THR A 83 11.60 -13.02 -3.99
C THR A 83 12.24 -12.47 -2.73
N SER A 84 13.27 -11.62 -2.85
CA SER A 84 13.87 -11.01 -1.66
C SER A 84 12.87 -10.12 -0.93
N SER A 85 13.01 -9.99 0.38
CA SER A 85 12.19 -9.07 1.18
C SER A 85 12.30 -7.62 0.69
N SER A 86 13.47 -7.22 0.19
CA SER A 86 13.69 -5.91 -0.43
C SER A 86 12.90 -5.71 -1.74
N ALA A 87 12.84 -6.73 -2.60
CA ALA A 87 12.07 -6.68 -3.84
C ALA A 87 10.57 -6.64 -3.54
N ALA A 88 10.10 -7.46 -2.60
CA ALA A 88 8.71 -7.45 -2.14
C ALA A 88 8.32 -6.10 -1.51
N ALA A 89 9.17 -5.54 -0.64
CA ALA A 89 8.96 -4.23 -0.03
C ALA A 89 8.92 -3.10 -1.06
N LYS A 90 9.69 -3.18 -2.15
CA LYS A 90 9.63 -2.21 -3.25
C LYS A 90 8.27 -2.22 -3.93
N VAL A 91 7.77 -3.38 -4.33
CA VAL A 91 6.46 -3.54 -4.97
C VAL A 91 5.34 -3.10 -4.03
N LEU A 92 5.40 -3.51 -2.76
CA LEU A 92 4.43 -3.11 -1.75
C LEU A 92 4.47 -1.60 -1.47
N GLY A 93 5.66 -1.00 -1.42
CA GLY A 93 5.84 0.44 -1.23
C GLY A 93 5.27 1.26 -2.39
N GLU A 94 5.41 0.77 -3.62
CA GLU A 94 4.76 1.33 -4.81
C GLU A 94 3.23 1.23 -4.72
N LEU A 95 2.70 0.11 -4.21
CA LEU A 95 1.24 -0.11 -4.06
C LEU A 95 0.61 0.71 -2.94
N ILE A 96 1.23 0.72 -1.75
CA ILE A 96 0.77 1.42 -0.54
C ILE A 96 0.93 2.94 -0.71
N GLY A 97 1.84 3.37 -1.59
CA GLY A 97 2.10 4.77 -1.91
C GLY A 97 2.98 5.43 -0.87
N THR A 98 4.20 5.82 -1.27
CA THR A 98 5.03 6.73 -0.46
C THR A 98 4.41 8.13 -0.47
N ALA A 99 4.41 8.79 0.69
CA ALA A 99 4.03 10.20 0.75
C ALA A 99 5.05 11.04 -0.05
N THR A 100 4.56 11.77 -1.04
CA THR A 100 5.32 12.72 -1.85
C THR A 100 4.58 14.07 -1.84
N ALA A 101 5.17 15.12 -2.41
CA ALA A 101 4.50 16.43 -2.51
C ALA A 101 3.11 16.33 -3.20
N ASN A 102 2.94 15.39 -4.13
CA ASN A 102 1.72 15.25 -4.92
C ASN A 102 0.83 14.07 -4.47
N LYS A 103 1.27 13.26 -3.51
CA LYS A 103 0.56 12.05 -3.07
C LYS A 103 0.67 11.90 -1.56
N ASN A 104 -0.47 11.73 -0.89
CA ASN A 104 -0.49 11.63 0.58
C ASN A 104 0.02 10.28 1.13
N GLY A 105 0.21 9.25 0.28
CA GLY A 105 0.55 7.90 0.74
C GLY A 105 -0.40 7.41 1.84
N LEU A 106 0.15 6.82 2.90
CA LEU A 106 -0.58 6.45 4.12
C LEU A 106 -0.70 7.58 5.16
N MET A 107 -0.29 8.82 4.84
CA MET A 107 -0.42 9.93 5.77
C MET A 107 -1.91 10.17 6.07
N SER A 108 -2.24 10.25 7.35
CA SER A 108 -3.60 10.60 7.77
C SER A 108 -3.99 11.93 7.14
N LYS A 109 -5.17 11.98 6.53
CA LYS A 109 -5.73 13.17 5.88
C LYS A 109 -5.85 14.40 6.81
N ILE A 110 -5.73 14.21 8.13
CA ILE A 110 -5.73 15.29 9.14
C ILE A 110 -4.38 16.04 9.15
N PHE A 111 -3.29 15.36 8.83
CA PHE A 111 -1.95 15.95 8.80
C PHE A 111 -1.49 16.30 7.39
N ALA A 112 -2.21 15.84 6.37
CA ALA A 112 -1.92 16.15 4.97
C ALA A 112 -2.30 17.60 4.65
N VAL A 113 -1.30 18.39 4.24
CA VAL A 113 -1.51 19.64 3.52
C VAL A 113 -1.78 19.28 2.06
N THR A 114 -2.87 19.78 1.51
CA THR A 114 -3.25 19.54 0.10
C THR A 114 -3.05 20.82 -0.69
N ASP A 115 -2.19 20.75 -1.71
CA ASP A 115 -2.02 21.80 -2.71
C ASP A 115 -3.08 21.69 -3.80
N ILE A 116 -3.54 22.83 -4.27
CA ILE A 116 -4.44 22.95 -5.42
C ILE A 116 -3.61 23.34 -6.64
N GLU A 117 -4.01 22.85 -7.81
CA GLU A 117 -3.48 23.32 -9.08
C GLU A 117 -3.53 24.87 -9.15
N ARG A 118 -2.49 25.46 -9.73
CA ARG A 118 -2.48 26.90 -10.01
C ARG A 118 -3.62 27.27 -10.96
N GLU A 119 -3.97 28.55 -11.00
CA GLU A 119 -5.06 29.05 -11.87
C GLU A 119 -6.44 28.46 -11.53
N LYS A 120 -6.61 27.95 -10.30
CA LYS A 120 -7.88 27.44 -9.77
C LYS A 120 -8.22 28.09 -8.43
N GLY A 121 -9.53 28.22 -8.17
CA GLY A 121 -10.08 28.44 -6.84
C GLY A 121 -10.38 27.12 -6.12
N LEU A 122 -10.68 27.22 -4.83
CA LEU A 122 -11.08 26.10 -3.99
C LEU A 122 -12.60 26.11 -3.78
N ILE A 123 -13.22 24.93 -3.84
CA ILE A 123 -14.58 24.68 -3.38
C ILE A 123 -14.51 23.77 -2.14
N ILE A 124 -15.16 24.21 -1.06
CA ILE A 124 -15.38 23.43 0.16
C ILE A 124 -16.86 23.13 0.26
N ASP A 125 -17.21 21.88 -0.01
CA ASP A 125 -18.58 21.39 -0.01
C ASP A 125 -18.91 20.75 1.34
N TYR A 126 -19.64 21.51 2.15
CA TYR A 126 -20.22 21.06 3.39
C TYR A 126 -21.52 20.34 3.02
N GLN A 127 -21.44 19.02 2.80
CA GLN A 127 -22.62 18.17 2.63
C GLN A 127 -23.51 18.34 3.85
N ALA A 128 -24.51 19.21 3.74
CA ALA A 128 -25.47 19.45 4.81
C ALA A 128 -26.41 18.25 4.82
N ASP A 129 -26.17 17.28 5.72
CA ASP A 129 -27.30 16.52 6.21
C ASP A 129 -28.24 17.52 6.89
N SER A 130 -29.54 17.28 6.77
CA SER A 130 -30.60 18.25 7.09
C SER A 130 -30.63 18.75 8.54
N ASN A 131 -29.70 18.31 9.41
CA ASN A 131 -29.67 18.60 10.83
C ASN A 131 -28.35 19.18 11.36
N GLY A 132 -27.37 19.53 10.52
CA GLY A 132 -26.18 20.18 11.05
C GLY A 132 -25.24 20.71 9.99
N LEU A 133 -25.11 22.03 9.92
CA LEU A 133 -23.82 22.60 9.55
C LEU A 133 -22.81 22.14 10.59
N TYR A 134 -21.97 21.18 10.21
CA TYR A 134 -20.75 20.72 10.86
C TYR A 134 -20.43 21.48 12.15
N THR A 135 -21.11 21.14 13.25
CA THR A 135 -21.10 22.00 14.42
C THR A 135 -19.74 21.90 15.13
N SER A 136 -19.00 23.01 15.14
CA SER A 136 -18.03 23.41 16.18
C SER A 136 -16.65 22.74 16.27
N SER A 137 -16.20 21.87 15.35
CA SER A 137 -14.88 21.23 15.55
C SER A 137 -14.00 20.95 14.32
N SER A 138 -14.36 21.44 13.12
CA SER A 138 -13.47 21.35 11.95
C SER A 138 -12.93 22.74 11.59
N LEU A 139 -11.67 22.99 11.95
CA LEU A 139 -10.95 24.17 11.51
C LEU A 139 -10.33 23.87 10.14
N ILE A 140 -10.70 24.64 9.11
CA ILE A 140 -10.00 24.57 7.82
C ILE A 140 -9.04 25.75 7.74
N GLU A 141 -7.78 25.44 7.54
CA GLU A 141 -6.72 26.42 7.38
C GLU A 141 -6.37 26.49 5.90
N ILE A 142 -6.48 27.68 5.32
CA ILE A 142 -6.20 27.95 3.91
C ILE A 142 -4.99 28.88 3.85
N TYR A 143 -3.99 28.47 3.11
CA TYR A 143 -2.79 29.21 2.80
C TYR A 143 -2.83 29.62 1.34
N VAL A 144 -2.60 30.91 1.08
CA VAL A 144 -2.53 31.42 -0.28
C VAL A 144 -1.21 32.16 -0.45
N TYR A 145 -0.48 31.77 -1.50
CA TYR A 145 0.82 32.34 -1.86
C TYR A 145 0.73 32.92 -3.26
N SER A 146 1.13 34.19 -3.44
CA SER A 146 1.12 34.87 -4.73
C SER A 146 2.34 35.79 -4.83
N GLY A 147 3.41 35.33 -5.49
CA GLY A 147 4.69 36.03 -5.52
C GLY A 147 5.21 36.30 -4.10
N SER A 148 5.30 37.58 -3.71
CA SER A 148 5.70 38.01 -2.37
C SER A 148 4.55 38.17 -1.36
N LYS A 149 3.32 37.86 -1.76
CA LYS A 149 2.12 38.02 -0.92
C LYS A 149 1.72 36.70 -0.31
N THR A 150 1.43 36.71 0.98
CA THR A 150 0.88 35.58 1.71
C THR A 150 -0.42 35.97 2.39
N ALA A 151 -1.40 35.09 2.30
CA ALA A 151 -2.66 35.20 3.02
C ALA A 151 -2.94 33.89 3.75
N PHE A 152 -3.36 34.02 5.01
CA PHE A 152 -3.76 32.88 5.83
C PHE A 152 -5.20 33.07 6.27
N TYR A 153 -6.02 32.03 6.13
CA TYR A 153 -7.40 32.03 6.56
C TYR A 153 -7.72 30.86 7.46
N ARG A 154 -8.56 31.12 8.46
CA ARG A 154 -9.24 30.11 9.26
C ARG A 154 -10.72 30.17 8.95
N VAL A 155 -11.25 29.07 8.45
CA VAL A 155 -12.68 28.91 8.16
C VAL A 155 -13.30 28.07 9.26
N MET A 156 -14.33 28.62 9.92
CA MET A 156 -15.06 28.00 11.02
C MET A 156 -16.54 27.92 10.66
N SER A 157 -17.18 26.77 10.87
CA SER A 157 -18.64 26.66 10.77
C SER A 157 -19.27 26.91 12.13
N ILE A 158 -20.26 27.80 12.17
CA ILE A 158 -20.92 28.23 13.42
C ILE A 158 -22.28 27.53 13.53
N PRO A 159 -22.57 26.85 14.66
CA PRO A 159 -23.85 26.16 14.86
C PRO A 159 -25.09 27.07 14.91
N ASN A 160 -24.95 28.36 15.26
CA ASN A 160 -26.06 29.27 15.54
C ASN A 160 -25.84 30.66 14.90
N GLY A 161 -26.79 31.12 14.08
CA GLY A 161 -26.86 32.49 13.54
C GLY A 161 -27.13 32.56 12.04
N SER A 162 -27.31 33.78 11.52
CA SER A 162 -27.62 34.05 10.11
C SER A 162 -26.48 33.76 9.13
N LYS A 163 -25.28 33.48 9.64
CA LYS A 163 -24.08 33.14 8.85
C LYS A 163 -23.51 31.83 9.35
N ASN A 164 -23.61 30.81 8.51
CA ASN A 164 -23.21 29.45 8.82
C ASN A 164 -21.69 29.23 8.82
N ILE A 165 -20.94 30.24 8.35
CA ILE A 165 -19.48 30.24 8.21
C ILE A 165 -18.91 31.60 8.65
N GLU A 166 -17.88 31.55 9.48
CA GLU A 166 -17.00 32.68 9.78
C GLU A 166 -15.60 32.43 9.21
N ILE A 167 -15.01 33.49 8.67
CA ILE A 167 -13.66 33.44 8.10
C ILE A 167 -12.82 34.50 8.80
N LYS A 168 -11.77 34.04 9.47
CA LYS A 168 -10.70 34.90 10.02
C LYS A 168 -9.53 34.91 9.07
N TYR A 169 -8.83 36.03 8.97
CA TYR A 169 -7.60 36.12 8.18
C TYR A 169 -6.46 36.76 8.95
N MET A 170 -5.24 36.33 8.64
CA MET A 170 -4.00 36.95 9.09
C MET A 170 -3.17 37.36 7.86
N GLY A 171 -2.56 38.55 7.92
CA GLY A 171 -1.78 39.11 6.81
C GLY A 171 -2.64 39.84 5.78
N LEU A 172 -2.40 39.61 4.49
CA LEU A 172 -3.14 40.26 3.41
C LEU A 172 -4.45 39.53 3.12
N HIS A 173 -5.55 40.27 2.99
CA HIS A 173 -6.79 39.73 2.45
C HIS A 173 -6.70 39.65 0.90
N TRP A 174 -6.35 38.45 0.42
CA TRP A 174 -6.01 38.16 -0.99
C TRP A 174 -6.95 37.18 -1.70
N CYS A 175 -8.14 36.94 -1.16
CA CYS A 175 -9.12 36.04 -1.76
C CYS A 175 -10.53 36.61 -1.67
N ASP A 176 -11.36 36.30 -2.65
CA ASP A 176 -12.79 36.54 -2.61
C ASP A 176 -13.49 35.25 -2.15
N PHE A 177 -14.53 35.43 -1.32
CA PHE A 177 -15.28 34.33 -0.74
C PHE A 177 -16.76 34.45 -1.07
N LYS A 178 -17.35 33.36 -1.55
CA LYS A 178 -18.80 33.25 -1.79
C LYS A 178 -19.34 31.99 -1.12
N TYR A 179 -20.54 32.07 -0.56
CA TYR A 179 -21.23 30.92 -0.01
C TYR A 179 -22.57 30.70 -0.68
N ALA A 180 -22.78 29.51 -1.23
CA ALA A 180 -24.01 29.14 -1.91
C ALA A 180 -24.25 27.63 -1.79
N ASN A 181 -25.49 27.23 -1.51
CA ASN A 181 -25.93 25.83 -1.54
C ASN A 181 -25.04 24.89 -0.70
N GLY A 182 -24.66 25.29 0.50
CA GLY A 182 -23.78 24.47 1.36
C GLY A 182 -22.30 24.51 0.98
N LYS A 183 -21.90 25.28 -0.04
CA LYS A 183 -20.52 25.32 -0.55
C LYS A 183 -19.89 26.68 -0.30
N LEU A 184 -18.68 26.67 0.25
CA LEU A 184 -17.80 27.83 0.30
C LEU A 184 -16.87 27.81 -0.92
N TYR A 185 -16.88 28.88 -1.68
CA TYR A 185 -15.99 29.11 -2.82
C TYR A 185 -14.93 30.12 -2.41
N VAL A 186 -13.67 29.81 -2.68
CA VAL A 186 -12.51 30.64 -2.38
C VAL A 186 -11.75 30.88 -3.66
N LEU A 187 -11.66 32.14 -4.09
CA LEU A 187 -10.91 32.52 -5.28
C LEU A 187 -9.78 33.49 -4.90
N PRO A 188 -8.51 33.16 -5.17
CA PRO A 188 -7.43 34.12 -4.96
C PRO A 188 -7.50 35.23 -6.01
N LYS A 189 -7.05 36.43 -5.65
CA LYS A 189 -7.16 37.63 -6.51
C LYS A 189 -6.25 37.61 -7.76
N SER A 190 -5.44 36.58 -7.93
CA SER A 190 -4.54 36.41 -9.09
C SER A 190 -4.41 34.94 -9.46
N GLU A 191 -4.39 34.66 -10.76
CA GLU A 191 -4.19 33.32 -11.34
C GLU A 191 -2.82 32.72 -11.02
N ASP A 192 -1.81 33.58 -10.76
CA ASP A 192 -0.48 33.16 -10.31
C ASP A 192 -0.44 32.63 -8.87
N SER A 193 -1.56 32.68 -8.16
CA SER A 193 -1.63 32.27 -6.76
C SER A 193 -1.74 30.75 -6.63
N SER A 194 -1.02 30.18 -5.67
CA SER A 194 -1.25 28.81 -5.22
C SER A 194 -2.08 28.81 -3.94
N ILE A 195 -3.00 27.85 -3.84
CA ILE A 195 -3.79 27.60 -2.64
C ILE A 195 -3.35 26.25 -2.07
N SER A 196 -3.10 26.23 -0.77
CA SER A 196 -2.90 25.00 0.01
C SER A 196 -3.88 25.00 1.17
N TYR A 197 -4.38 23.84 1.58
CA TYR A 197 -5.25 23.76 2.75
C TYR A 197 -4.96 22.53 3.61
N LYS A 198 -5.29 22.65 4.90
CA LYS A 198 -5.34 21.53 5.83
C LYS A 198 -6.62 21.57 6.65
N VAL A 199 -7.04 20.40 7.12
CA VAL A 199 -8.24 20.24 7.94
C VAL A 199 -7.85 19.69 9.30
N SER A 200 -8.07 20.48 10.33
CA SER A 200 -7.75 20.14 11.71
C SER A 200 -9.03 19.68 12.43
N LEU A 201 -8.97 18.47 13.02
CA LEU A 201 -9.93 17.84 13.95
C LEU A 201 -11.24 17.20 13.39
N VAL A 202 -11.61 16.09 14.06
CA VAL A 202 -12.80 15.19 13.98
C VAL A 202 -13.06 14.43 12.67
N ARG A 203 -13.06 13.08 12.75
CA ARG A 203 -13.18 12.14 11.60
C ARG A 203 -14.58 11.97 11.03
N ARG A 204 -15.64 12.31 11.77
CA ARG A 204 -16.99 11.83 11.43
C ARG A 204 -17.60 12.51 10.20
N THR A 205 -17.15 13.71 9.84
CA THR A 205 -17.79 14.50 8.77
C THR A 205 -16.77 15.49 8.16
N ARG A 206 -15.94 15.06 7.21
CA ARG A 206 -15.01 15.96 6.47
C ARG A 206 -15.75 16.55 5.25
N PRO A 207 -15.62 17.86 4.95
CA PRO A 207 -16.12 18.42 3.70
C PRO A 207 -15.47 17.77 2.48
N ASN A 208 -16.17 17.83 1.35
CA ASN A 208 -15.60 17.47 0.06
C ASN A 208 -14.87 18.70 -0.51
N PHE A 209 -13.66 18.48 -1.02
CA PHE A 209 -12.85 19.54 -1.61
C PHE A 209 -12.74 19.31 -3.11
N SER A 210 -12.92 20.37 -3.88
CA SER A 210 -12.76 20.36 -5.34
C SER A 210 -12.29 21.73 -5.81
N THR A 211 -12.05 21.87 -7.11
CA THR A 211 -11.53 23.11 -7.71
C THR A 211 -12.60 23.81 -8.55
N ILE A 212 -12.45 25.12 -8.74
CA ILE A 212 -13.25 25.93 -9.64
C ILE A 212 -12.35 26.74 -10.57
N ASN A 213 -12.73 26.94 -11.83
CA ASN A 213 -12.01 27.85 -12.72
C ASN A 213 -12.27 29.31 -12.33
N PHE A 214 -11.32 30.20 -12.62
CA PHE A 214 -11.49 31.64 -12.40
C PHE A 214 -12.72 32.22 -13.13
N SER A 215 -12.94 31.80 -14.38
CA SER A 215 -14.10 32.19 -15.18
C SER A 215 -15.44 31.87 -14.50
N ASP A 216 -15.51 30.69 -13.88
CA ASP A 216 -16.75 30.12 -13.37
C ASP A 216 -17.12 30.75 -12.03
N PHE A 217 -16.15 31.28 -11.28
CA PHE A 217 -16.38 31.94 -10.00
C PHE A 217 -17.31 33.17 -10.12
N SER A 218 -17.23 33.89 -11.25
CA SER A 218 -18.11 35.03 -11.53
C SER A 218 -19.59 34.62 -11.56
N THR A 219 -19.88 33.41 -12.04
CA THR A 219 -21.23 32.85 -12.19
C THR A 219 -21.85 32.35 -10.89
N VAL A 220 -21.01 32.14 -9.86
CA VAL A 220 -21.49 31.72 -8.53
C VAL A 220 -22.33 32.84 -7.92
N THR A 221 -23.62 32.56 -7.75
CA THR A 221 -24.61 33.42 -7.10
C THR A 221 -24.80 32.96 -5.67
N GLY A 222 -24.27 33.73 -4.71
CA GLY A 222 -24.23 33.38 -3.30
C GLY A 222 -23.95 34.58 -2.42
N GLU A 223 -24.04 34.38 -1.11
CA GLU A 223 -23.64 35.40 -0.14
C GLU A 223 -22.14 35.70 -0.28
N ILE A 224 -21.78 36.96 -0.40
CA ILE A 224 -20.38 37.40 -0.31
C ILE A 224 -19.99 37.38 1.16
N ILE A 225 -18.97 36.60 1.50
CA ILE A 225 -18.42 36.55 2.85
C ILE A 225 -17.19 37.45 2.88
N THR A 226 -17.20 38.44 3.77
CA THR A 226 -16.03 39.27 4.04
C THR A 226 -15.29 38.70 5.24
N PRO A 227 -14.05 38.20 5.08
CA PRO A 227 -13.24 37.76 6.19
C PRO A 227 -12.97 38.91 7.18
N THR A 228 -12.86 38.57 8.46
CA THR A 228 -12.48 39.52 9.51
C THR A 228 -11.06 39.24 9.99
N LEU A 229 -10.36 40.28 10.45
CA LEU A 229 -9.01 40.10 10.98
C LEU A 229 -9.06 39.18 12.21
N ASP A 230 -8.14 38.21 12.29
CA ASP A 230 -7.94 37.35 13.47
C ASP A 230 -7.27 38.11 14.62
#